data_AF-A0A2I0IZT6-F1
#
_entry.id   AF-A0A2I0IZT6-F1
#
_cell.length_a   1.000
_cell.length_b   1.000
_cell.length_c   1.000
_cell.angle_alpha   90.00
_cell.angle_beta   90.00
_cell.angle_gamma   90.00
#
_symmetry.space_group_name_H-M   'P 1'
#
loop_
_entity.id
_entity.type
_entity.pdbx_description
1 polymer ?
#
loop_
_entity_poly.entity_id
_entity_poly.type
_entity_poly.pdbx_seq_one_letter_code
_entity_poly.pdbx_strand_id
1 'polypeptide(L)'
;MGHPNAKVARASHSLFAAFLSSGKDSFEDEQASLKEQFSYYYVQRSLEGFPDITPFEGLASGVGALVRHLPAGSAAIFYCIHSLAEKTNALCRVVLSRQESDAWKSLQGENEPCKKILDLLLRLLSLVDIQVLPDLMKLVAKMIVQLPKDAQDMFLNDLYSQVADSDDVTRKPTLVSWLQSLSYLCSQNSSRTTEPMPSSSSSSLTDPLYARL
;
A
#
# COMPACT_ATOMS: atom_id res chain seq x y z
N MET A 1 -14.69 -7.25 17.23
CA MET A 1 -14.02 -8.49 16.81
C MET A 1 -12.54 -8.39 17.09
N GLY A 2 -12.10 -8.79 18.28
CA GLY A 2 -10.71 -9.24 18.46
C GLY A 2 -10.67 -10.71 18.06
N HIS A 3 -9.68 -11.13 17.28
CA HIS A 3 -9.54 -12.53 16.91
C HIS A 3 -8.86 -13.28 18.06
N PRO A 4 -9.56 -14.14 18.83
CA PRO A 4 -8.94 -14.85 19.95
C PRO A 4 -7.92 -15.90 19.48
N ASN A 5 -8.00 -16.33 18.21
CA ASN A 5 -7.03 -17.21 17.57
C ASN A 5 -7.10 -17.09 16.03
N ALA A 6 -6.09 -17.64 15.35
CA ALA A 6 -5.95 -17.60 13.90
C ALA A 6 -7.09 -18.30 13.12
N LYS A 7 -7.75 -19.31 13.69
CA LYS A 7 -8.90 -19.98 13.04
C LYS A 7 -10.09 -19.02 12.96
N VAL A 8 -10.38 -18.32 14.05
CA VAL A 8 -11.43 -17.30 14.09
C VAL A 8 -11.09 -16.14 13.15
N ALA A 9 -9.83 -15.70 13.14
CA ALA A 9 -9.38 -14.66 12.19
C ALA A 9 -9.70 -15.03 10.74
N ARG A 10 -9.30 -16.23 10.31
CA ARG A 10 -9.56 -16.71 8.94
C ARG A 10 -11.05 -16.71 8.61
N ALA A 11 -11.89 -17.26 9.49
CA ALA A 11 -13.34 -17.29 9.29
C ALA A 11 -13.94 -15.87 9.20
N SER A 12 -13.46 -14.94 10.02
CA SER A 12 -13.90 -13.54 9.98
C SER A 12 -13.57 -12.85 8.65
N HIS A 13 -12.37 -13.08 8.09
CA HIS A 13 -12.00 -12.52 6.78
C HIS A 13 -12.89 -13.07 5.66
N SER A 14 -13.15 -14.39 5.66
CA SER A 14 -14.05 -15.00 4.68
C SER A 14 -15.48 -14.48 4.80
N LEU A 15 -15.99 -14.33 6.03
CA LEU A 15 -17.31 -13.77 6.28
C LEU A 15 -17.40 -12.31 5.83
N PHE A 16 -16.38 -11.51 6.11
CA PHE A 16 -16.32 -10.11 5.68
C PHE A 16 -16.32 -9.98 4.15
N ALA A 17 -15.49 -10.76 3.47
CA ALA A 17 -15.46 -10.77 2.00
C ALA A 17 -16.83 -11.17 1.43
N ALA A 18 -17.45 -12.24 1.96
CA ALA A 18 -18.78 -12.67 1.54
C ALA A 18 -19.86 -11.61 1.79
N PHE A 19 -19.81 -10.92 2.94
CA PHE A 19 -20.73 -9.83 3.28
C PHE A 19 -20.60 -8.64 2.33
N LEU A 20 -19.38 -8.22 1.98
CA LEU A 20 -19.19 -7.15 1.00
C LEU A 20 -19.68 -7.57 -0.39
N SER A 21 -19.40 -8.80 -0.80
CA SER A 21 -19.82 -9.36 -2.09
C SER A 21 -21.32 -9.69 -2.16
N SER A 22 -22.06 -9.70 -1.06
CA SER A 22 -23.48 -10.05 -1.07
C SER A 22 -24.27 -9.06 -1.93
N GLY A 23 -25.21 -9.58 -2.73
CA GLY A 23 -25.98 -8.80 -3.70
C GLY A 23 -26.81 -7.68 -3.08
N LYS A 24 -27.27 -6.79 -3.96
CA LYS A 24 -28.19 -5.71 -3.63
C LYS A 24 -29.59 -6.29 -3.43
N ASP A 25 -30.00 -6.43 -2.19
CA ASP A 25 -31.41 -6.58 -1.86
C ASP A 25 -32.05 -5.19 -1.77
N SER A 26 -33.38 -5.13 -1.69
CA SER A 26 -34.27 -3.96 -1.82
C SER A 26 -34.04 -2.76 -0.87
N PHE A 27 -32.91 -2.68 -0.18
CA PHE A 27 -32.49 -1.65 0.79
C PHE A 27 -31.11 -1.08 0.41
N GLU A 28 -30.96 -0.59 -0.83
CA GLU A 28 -29.65 -0.28 -1.44
C GLU A 28 -28.81 0.75 -0.66
N ASP A 29 -29.43 1.81 -0.13
CA ASP A 29 -28.70 2.91 0.52
C ASP A 29 -28.23 2.56 1.94
N GLU A 30 -29.09 1.91 2.73
CA GLU A 30 -28.73 1.47 4.09
C GLU A 30 -27.68 0.36 4.05
N GLN A 31 -27.81 -0.59 3.13
CA GLN A 31 -26.84 -1.68 2.97
C GLN A 31 -25.48 -1.15 2.50
N ALA A 32 -25.45 -0.18 1.57
CA ALA A 32 -24.21 0.45 1.13
C ALA A 32 -23.52 1.19 2.28
N SER A 33 -24.28 1.97 3.06
CA SER A 33 -23.75 2.66 4.25
C SER A 33 -23.18 1.68 5.28
N LEU A 34 -23.88 0.59 5.56
CA LEU A 34 -23.42 -0.45 6.48
C LEU A 34 -22.12 -1.12 5.98
N LYS A 35 -22.04 -1.48 4.70
CA LYS A 35 -20.82 -2.05 4.10
C LYS A 35 -19.63 -1.12 4.23
N GLU A 36 -19.83 0.18 4.00
CA GLU A 36 -18.79 1.19 4.15
C GLU A 36 -18.35 1.34 5.63
N GLN A 37 -19.30 1.51 6.56
CA GLN A 37 -19.01 1.59 8.00
C GLN A 37 -18.27 0.36 8.53
N PHE A 38 -18.70 -0.84 8.13
CA PHE A 38 -18.06 -2.09 8.55
C PHE A 38 -16.66 -2.25 7.98
N SER A 39 -16.40 -1.66 6.81
CA SER A 39 -15.08 -1.69 6.17
C SER A 39 -14.02 -0.94 6.97
N TYR A 40 -14.35 0.22 7.56
CA TYR A 40 -13.45 0.92 8.49
C TYR A 40 -13.03 0.02 9.65
N TYR A 41 -14.03 -0.57 10.31
CA TYR A 41 -13.78 -1.44 11.46
C TYR A 41 -12.96 -2.67 11.08
N TYR A 42 -13.28 -3.29 9.94
CA TYR A 42 -12.54 -4.44 9.43
C TYR A 42 -11.07 -4.10 9.17
N VAL A 43 -10.78 -3.00 8.48
CA VAL A 43 -9.40 -2.58 8.15
C VAL A 43 -8.62 -2.36 9.43
N GLN A 44 -9.17 -1.59 10.37
CA GLN A 44 -8.52 -1.29 11.64
C GLN A 44 -8.16 -2.58 12.40
N ARG A 45 -9.14 -3.48 12.60
CA ARG A 45 -8.93 -4.71 13.38
C ARG A 45 -7.99 -5.69 12.70
N SER A 46 -8.09 -5.82 11.37
CA SER A 46 -7.23 -6.70 10.60
C SER A 46 -5.76 -6.26 10.71
N LEU A 47 -5.51 -4.96 10.61
CA LEU A 47 -4.16 -4.39 10.69
C LEU A 47 -3.60 -4.36 12.11
N GLU A 48 -4.43 -4.17 13.15
CA GLU A 48 -4.02 -4.32 14.55
C GLU A 48 -3.47 -5.73 14.82
N GLY A 49 -4.13 -6.77 14.29
CA GLY A 49 -3.72 -8.17 14.51
C GLY A 49 -2.66 -8.70 13.54
N PHE A 50 -2.28 -7.96 12.50
CA PHE A 50 -1.25 -8.38 11.54
C PHE A 50 0.15 -7.96 12.00
N PRO A 51 1.18 -8.81 11.89
CA PRO A 51 1.21 -10.14 11.28
C PRO A 51 0.87 -11.32 12.21
N ASP A 52 0.64 -11.08 13.50
CA ASP A 52 0.61 -12.14 14.52
C ASP A 52 -0.59 -13.08 14.39
N ILE A 53 -1.81 -12.53 14.46
CA ILE A 53 -3.05 -13.32 14.50
C ILE A 53 -3.77 -13.27 13.15
N THR A 54 -3.69 -12.13 12.47
CA THR A 54 -4.33 -11.90 11.17
C THR A 54 -3.51 -12.57 10.07
N PRO A 55 -4.05 -13.60 9.37
CA PRO A 55 -3.35 -14.20 8.23
C PRO A 55 -3.32 -13.24 7.04
N PHE A 56 -2.20 -13.20 6.32
CA PHE A 56 -2.04 -12.32 5.16
C PHE A 56 -3.09 -12.58 4.08
N GLU A 57 -3.38 -13.84 3.78
CA GLU A 57 -4.32 -14.23 2.74
C GLU A 57 -5.73 -13.74 3.06
N GLY A 58 -6.11 -13.74 4.35
CA GLY A 58 -7.38 -13.21 4.83
C GLY A 58 -7.44 -11.68 4.68
N LEU A 59 -6.39 -10.98 5.10
CA LEU A 59 -6.28 -9.53 4.92
C LEU A 59 -6.39 -9.16 3.43
N ALA A 60 -5.58 -9.77 2.57
CA ALA A 60 -5.56 -9.50 1.13
C ALA A 60 -6.91 -9.81 0.47
N SER A 61 -7.58 -10.89 0.87
CA SER A 61 -8.93 -11.24 0.40
C SER A 61 -9.96 -10.16 0.76
N GLY A 62 -10.00 -9.71 2.01
CA GLY A 62 -10.97 -8.68 2.41
C GLY A 62 -10.66 -7.30 1.83
N VAL A 63 -9.39 -6.93 1.70
CA VAL A 63 -8.99 -5.71 0.97
C VAL A 63 -9.44 -5.80 -0.50
N GLY A 64 -9.25 -6.95 -1.13
CA GLY A 64 -9.71 -7.19 -2.49
C GLY A 64 -11.23 -7.16 -2.64
N ALA A 65 -11.99 -7.58 -1.63
CA ALA A 65 -13.45 -7.47 -1.61
C ALA A 65 -13.90 -6.01 -1.45
N LEU A 66 -13.24 -5.26 -0.55
CA LEU A 66 -13.49 -3.83 -0.30
C LEU A 66 -13.33 -3.02 -1.58
N VAL A 67 -12.20 -3.16 -2.27
CA VAL A 67 -11.90 -2.40 -3.49
C VAL A 67 -12.84 -2.75 -4.65
N ARG A 68 -13.36 -3.99 -4.71
CA ARG A 68 -14.22 -4.44 -5.80
C ARG A 68 -15.71 -4.15 -5.59
N HIS A 69 -16.16 -4.14 -4.35
CA HIS A 69 -17.60 -4.13 -4.04
C HIS A 69 -18.09 -2.85 -3.37
N LEU A 70 -17.19 -2.00 -2.87
CA LEU A 70 -17.57 -0.65 -2.47
C LEU A 70 -17.67 0.28 -3.69
N PRO A 71 -18.48 1.35 -3.60
CA PRO A 71 -18.54 2.36 -4.64
C PRO A 71 -17.16 2.94 -4.97
N ALA A 72 -16.93 3.25 -6.25
CA ALA A 72 -15.77 4.01 -6.69
C ALA A 72 -15.65 5.31 -5.89
N GLY A 73 -14.44 5.59 -5.38
CA GLY A 73 -14.20 6.77 -4.55
C GLY A 73 -14.76 6.70 -3.12
N SER A 74 -15.25 5.54 -2.66
CA SER A 74 -15.69 5.35 -1.26
C SER A 74 -14.57 5.73 -0.29
N ALA A 75 -14.92 6.47 0.76
CA ALA A 75 -13.98 6.93 1.78
C ALA A 75 -13.35 5.75 2.54
N ALA A 76 -14.03 4.61 2.63
CA ALA A 76 -13.45 3.38 3.18
C ALA A 76 -12.31 2.81 2.32
N ILE A 77 -12.34 2.99 0.98
CA ILE A 77 -11.23 2.57 0.11
C ILE A 77 -10.01 3.45 0.38
N PHE A 78 -10.19 4.77 0.45
CA PHE A 78 -9.12 5.70 0.81
C PHE A 78 -8.54 5.38 2.20
N TYR A 79 -9.41 5.19 3.20
CA TYR A 79 -8.97 4.78 4.53
C TYR A 79 -8.18 3.48 4.51
N CYS A 80 -8.60 2.50 3.71
CA CYS A 80 -7.90 1.22 3.55
C CYS A 80 -6.48 1.40 3.02
N ILE A 81 -6.30 2.11 1.90
CA ILE A 81 -4.96 2.30 1.30
C ILE A 81 -4.04 3.11 2.21
N HIS A 82 -4.56 4.12 2.90
CA HIS A 82 -3.80 4.91 3.87
C HIS A 82 -3.37 4.07 5.06
N SER A 83 -4.28 3.30 5.64
CA SER A 83 -3.98 2.42 6.78
C SER A 83 -2.97 1.33 6.42
N LEU A 84 -3.07 0.76 5.21
CA LEU A 84 -2.09 -0.20 4.69
C LEU A 84 -0.72 0.45 4.51
N ALA A 85 -0.64 1.67 3.96
CA ALA A 85 0.61 2.40 3.80
C ALA A 85 1.24 2.75 5.16
N GLU A 86 0.45 3.19 6.14
CA GLU A 86 0.90 3.44 7.51
C GLU A 86 1.45 2.18 8.17
N LYS A 87 0.71 1.06 8.08
CA LYS A 87 1.15 -0.23 8.62
C LYS A 87 2.45 -0.70 7.95
N THR A 88 2.56 -0.56 6.63
CA THR A 88 3.76 -0.91 5.86
C THR A 88 4.96 -0.09 6.33
N ASN A 89 4.81 1.23 6.44
CA ASN A 89 5.87 2.11 6.95
C ASN A 89 6.32 1.72 8.36
N ALA A 90 5.38 1.41 9.25
CA ALA A 90 5.69 0.98 10.61
C ALA A 90 6.50 -0.33 10.61
N LEU A 91 6.08 -1.33 9.84
CA LEU A 91 6.80 -2.61 9.72
C LEU A 91 8.18 -2.43 9.11
N CYS A 92 8.29 -1.68 8.02
CA CYS A 92 9.57 -1.47 7.36
C CYS A 92 10.56 -0.68 8.24
N ARG A 93 10.11 0.28 9.07
CA ARG A 93 10.99 0.91 10.07
C ARG A 93 11.54 -0.10 11.07
N VAL A 94 10.71 -1.04 11.54
CA VAL A 94 11.15 -2.10 12.45
C VAL A 94 12.20 -3.00 11.77
N VAL A 95 11.99 -3.38 10.52
CA VAL A 95 12.97 -4.17 9.75
C VAL A 95 14.27 -3.39 9.55
N LEU A 96 14.20 -2.15 9.08
CA LEU A 96 15.38 -1.31 8.78
C LEU A 96 16.17 -0.89 10.02
N SER A 97 15.55 -0.88 11.20
CA SER A 97 16.22 -0.55 12.47
C SER A 97 16.96 -1.73 13.11
N ARG A 98 16.73 -2.96 12.64
CA ARG A 98 17.56 -4.11 13.03
C ARG A 98 18.95 -3.85 12.44
N GLN A 99 19.93 -3.58 13.31
CA GLN A 99 21.34 -3.32 12.96
C GLN A 99 22.05 -4.59 12.41
N GLU A 100 21.41 -5.32 11.51
CA GLU A 100 22.05 -6.38 10.76
C GLU A 100 22.60 -5.78 9.48
N SER A 101 23.86 -6.09 9.16
CA SER A 101 24.55 -5.64 7.93
C SER A 101 23.79 -5.99 6.64
N ASP A 102 22.75 -6.81 6.74
CA ASP A 102 21.90 -7.35 5.68
C ASP A 102 20.39 -7.13 5.94
N ALA A 103 19.99 -6.13 6.74
CA ALA A 103 18.58 -5.88 7.11
C ALA A 103 17.61 -5.71 5.92
N TRP A 104 18.11 -5.37 4.74
CA TRP A 104 17.30 -5.33 3.51
C TRP A 104 17.16 -6.72 2.84
N LYS A 105 18.09 -7.65 3.06
CA LYS A 105 17.93 -9.05 2.62
C LYS A 105 16.81 -9.75 3.39
N SER A 106 16.58 -9.39 4.66
CA SER A 106 15.38 -9.85 5.37
C SER A 106 14.09 -9.34 4.74
N LEU A 107 14.11 -8.14 4.13
CA LEU A 107 12.96 -7.62 3.38
C LEU A 107 12.67 -8.44 2.11
N GLN A 108 13.68 -9.08 1.51
CA GLN A 108 13.47 -9.93 0.34
C GLN A 108 12.74 -11.25 0.66
N GLY A 109 12.74 -11.69 1.91
CA GLY A 109 12.11 -12.93 2.33
C GLY A 109 10.63 -12.97 1.95
N GLU A 110 10.19 -14.04 1.28
CA GLU A 110 8.80 -14.21 0.84
C GLU A 110 7.77 -14.17 1.99
N ASN A 111 8.24 -14.45 3.21
CA ASN A 111 7.41 -14.43 4.41
C ASN A 111 7.46 -13.12 5.19
N GLU A 112 8.23 -12.12 4.73
CA GLU A 112 8.38 -10.88 5.47
C GLU A 112 7.08 -10.06 5.46
N PRO A 113 6.51 -9.72 6.64
CA PRO A 113 5.26 -8.98 6.74
C PRO A 113 5.26 -7.64 6.01
N CYS A 114 6.37 -6.88 6.04
CA CYS A 114 6.42 -5.59 5.34
C CYS A 114 6.28 -5.79 3.82
N LYS A 115 7.04 -6.73 3.25
CA LYS A 115 7.00 -7.05 1.82
C LYS A 115 5.61 -7.50 1.38
N LYS A 116 4.94 -8.36 2.16
CA LYS A 116 3.58 -8.82 1.85
C LYS A 116 2.57 -7.68 1.71
N ILE A 117 2.57 -6.70 2.62
CA ILE A 117 1.65 -5.55 2.50
C ILE A 117 2.07 -4.65 1.34
N LEU A 118 3.37 -4.43 1.13
CA LEU A 118 3.85 -3.63 0.01
C LEU A 118 3.45 -4.26 -1.33
N ASP A 119 3.64 -5.56 -1.52
CA ASP A 119 3.20 -6.31 -2.71
C ASP A 119 1.67 -6.25 -2.90
N LEU A 120 0.91 -6.21 -1.80
CA LEU A 120 -0.53 -5.95 -1.87
C LEU A 120 -0.81 -4.53 -2.37
N LEU A 121 -0.14 -3.50 -1.86
CA LEU A 121 -0.29 -2.11 -2.31
C LEU A 121 0.11 -1.93 -3.78
N LEU A 122 1.17 -2.60 -4.24
CA LEU A 122 1.56 -2.59 -5.66
C LEU A 122 0.49 -3.24 -6.53
N ARG A 123 -0.05 -4.41 -6.14
CA ARG A 123 -1.17 -5.05 -6.85
C ARG A 123 -2.43 -4.20 -6.84
N LEU A 124 -2.65 -3.37 -5.82
CA LEU A 124 -3.80 -2.46 -5.80
C LEU A 124 -3.73 -1.40 -6.90
N LEU A 125 -2.54 -1.04 -7.41
CA LEU A 125 -2.40 -0.06 -8.50
C LEU A 125 -3.17 -0.47 -9.75
N SER A 126 -3.31 -1.79 -10.02
CA SER A 126 -4.07 -2.31 -11.16
C SER A 126 -5.53 -2.61 -10.84
N LEU A 127 -5.95 -2.55 -9.57
CA LEU A 127 -7.29 -2.96 -9.13
C LEU A 127 -8.18 -1.82 -8.66
N VAL A 128 -7.61 -0.78 -8.03
CA VAL A 128 -8.40 0.33 -7.49
C VAL A 128 -9.06 1.13 -8.60
N ASP A 129 -10.20 1.75 -8.29
CA ASP A 129 -10.83 2.69 -9.22
C ASP A 129 -9.89 3.88 -9.55
N ILE A 130 -10.06 4.47 -10.73
CA ILE A 130 -9.25 5.59 -11.20
C ILE A 130 -9.31 6.81 -10.27
N GLN A 131 -10.39 6.97 -9.49
CA GLN A 131 -10.52 8.05 -8.50
C GLN A 131 -9.60 7.87 -7.29
N VAL A 132 -9.24 6.63 -6.96
CA VAL A 132 -8.39 6.29 -5.79
C VAL A 132 -6.92 6.13 -6.21
N LEU A 133 -6.70 5.83 -7.49
CA LEU A 133 -5.38 5.53 -8.03
C LEU A 133 -4.31 6.62 -7.75
N PRO A 134 -4.57 7.93 -7.92
CA PRO A 134 -3.56 8.97 -7.67
C PRO A 134 -3.05 8.96 -6.22
N ASP A 135 -3.94 8.85 -5.24
CA ASP A 135 -3.57 8.78 -3.82
C ASP A 135 -2.73 7.53 -3.51
N LEU A 136 -3.11 6.38 -4.07
CA LEU A 136 -2.32 5.15 -3.92
C LEU A 136 -0.92 5.30 -4.53
N MET A 137 -0.82 5.86 -5.73
CA MET A 137 0.47 6.14 -6.40
C MET A 137 1.37 7.05 -5.56
N LYS A 138 0.80 8.08 -4.94
CA LYS A 138 1.51 8.99 -4.03
C LYS A 138 2.00 8.28 -2.77
N LEU A 139 1.17 7.45 -2.14
CA LEU A 139 1.54 6.67 -0.97
C LEU A 139 2.67 5.69 -1.28
N VAL A 140 2.54 4.94 -2.38
CA VAL A 140 3.56 3.98 -2.84
C VAL A 140 4.88 4.69 -3.16
N ALA A 141 4.84 5.79 -3.89
CA ALA A 141 6.04 6.57 -4.21
C ALA A 141 6.77 7.03 -2.95
N LYS A 142 6.05 7.58 -1.97
CA LYS A 142 6.63 8.02 -0.70
C LYS A 142 7.31 6.88 0.07
N MET A 143 6.76 5.68 0.02
CA MET A 143 7.35 4.51 0.67
C MET A 143 8.61 4.06 -0.05
N ILE A 144 8.56 3.86 -1.38
CA ILE A 144 9.68 3.36 -2.16
C ILE A 144 10.89 4.31 -2.03
N VAL A 145 10.69 5.61 -2.13
CA VAL A 145 11.75 6.63 -2.04
C VAL A 145 12.49 6.61 -0.69
N GLN A 146 11.88 6.05 0.38
CA GLN A 146 12.49 5.91 1.71
C GLN A 146 13.26 4.60 1.90
N LEU A 147 13.13 3.64 0.99
CA LEU A 147 13.82 2.35 1.09
C LEU A 147 15.30 2.48 0.71
N PRO A 148 16.16 1.53 1.13
CA PRO A 148 17.53 1.42 0.62
C PRO A 148 17.58 1.23 -0.90
N LYS A 149 18.68 1.62 -1.53
CA LYS A 149 18.80 1.65 -3.00
C LYS A 149 18.52 0.30 -3.67
N ASP A 150 19.06 -0.78 -3.14
CA ASP A 150 18.82 -2.13 -3.67
C ASP A 150 17.33 -2.52 -3.65
N ALA A 151 16.61 -2.12 -2.59
CA ALA A 151 15.18 -2.37 -2.48
C ALA A 151 14.38 -1.45 -3.42
N GLN A 152 14.78 -0.19 -3.58
CA GLN A 152 14.19 0.71 -4.58
C GLN A 152 14.27 0.08 -5.98
N ASP A 153 15.45 -0.37 -6.38
CA ASP A 153 15.69 -0.90 -7.71
C ASP A 153 14.90 -2.21 -7.94
N MET A 154 14.80 -3.07 -6.93
CA MET A 154 13.94 -4.26 -6.96
C MET A 154 12.47 -3.89 -7.22
N PHE A 155 11.88 -3.01 -6.40
CA PHE A 155 10.47 -2.64 -6.55
C PHE A 155 10.19 -1.85 -7.83
N LEU A 156 11.14 -1.03 -8.29
CA LEU A 156 11.04 -0.36 -9.58
C LEU A 156 11.00 -1.38 -10.72
N ASN A 157 11.86 -2.40 -10.71
CA ASN A 157 11.85 -3.45 -11.72
C ASN A 157 10.53 -4.23 -11.73
N ASP A 158 10.01 -4.59 -10.56
CA ASP A 158 8.72 -5.28 -10.45
C ASP A 158 7.57 -4.40 -10.98
N LEU A 159 7.57 -3.10 -10.65
CA LEU A 159 6.61 -2.13 -11.19
C LEU A 159 6.74 -1.98 -12.70
N TYR A 160 7.96 -1.92 -13.24
CA TYR A 160 8.17 -1.85 -14.69
C TYR A 160 7.58 -3.08 -15.39
N SER A 161 7.81 -4.29 -14.88
CA SER A 161 7.21 -5.51 -15.43
C SER A 161 5.69 -5.45 -15.36
N GLN A 162 5.12 -5.13 -14.20
CA GLN A 162 3.65 -5.07 -14.02
C GLN A 162 2.99 -4.05 -14.94
N VAL A 163 3.60 -2.87 -15.13
CA VAL A 163 3.08 -1.83 -16.02
C VAL A 163 3.26 -2.24 -17.48
N ALA A 164 4.39 -2.85 -17.84
CA ALA A 164 4.67 -3.32 -19.20
C ALA A 164 3.68 -4.41 -19.63
N ASP A 165 3.39 -5.37 -18.75
CA ASP A 165 2.50 -6.50 -18.99
C ASP A 165 1.00 -6.15 -18.85
N SER A 166 0.67 -4.95 -18.38
CA SER A 166 -0.72 -4.51 -18.23
C SER A 166 -1.38 -4.24 -19.58
N ASP A 167 -2.56 -4.82 -19.79
CA ASP A 167 -3.45 -4.57 -20.94
C ASP A 167 -4.42 -3.39 -20.70
N ASP A 168 -4.43 -2.79 -19.51
CA ASP A 168 -5.30 -1.64 -19.19
C ASP A 168 -4.79 -0.37 -19.87
N VAL A 169 -5.23 -0.17 -21.13
CA VAL A 169 -4.86 0.98 -21.96
C VAL A 169 -5.30 2.33 -21.39
N THR A 170 -6.27 2.35 -20.48
CA THR A 170 -6.75 3.58 -19.84
C THR A 170 -5.82 4.03 -18.73
N ARG A 171 -5.33 3.08 -17.92
CA ARG A 171 -4.48 3.37 -16.76
C ARG A 171 -3.00 3.43 -17.09
N LYS A 172 -2.56 2.61 -18.04
CA LYS A 172 -1.15 2.42 -18.39
C LYS A 172 -0.41 3.72 -18.71
N PRO A 173 -0.94 4.69 -19.49
CA PRO A 173 -0.23 5.96 -19.74
C PRO A 173 0.11 6.73 -18.46
N THR A 174 -0.85 6.80 -17.52
CA THR A 174 -0.68 7.47 -16.23
C THR A 174 0.36 6.75 -15.36
N LEU A 175 0.29 5.41 -15.30
CA LEU A 175 1.26 4.61 -14.55
C LEU A 175 2.68 4.70 -15.13
N VAL A 176 2.84 4.71 -16.45
CA VAL A 176 4.14 4.89 -17.11
C VAL A 176 4.75 6.24 -16.74
N SER A 177 4.00 7.33 -16.86
CA SER A 177 4.47 8.68 -16.52
C SER A 177 4.86 8.80 -15.04
N TRP A 178 4.04 8.24 -14.15
CA TRP A 178 4.35 8.19 -12.73
C TRP A 178 5.58 7.34 -12.41
N LEU A 179 5.73 6.17 -13.03
CA LEU A 179 6.87 5.29 -12.80
C LEU A 179 8.19 5.92 -13.26
N GLN A 180 8.17 6.65 -14.37
CA GLN A 180 9.31 7.48 -14.81
C GLN A 180 9.65 8.56 -13.77
N SER A 181 8.63 9.25 -13.24
CA SER A 181 8.81 10.26 -12.19
C SER A 181 9.36 9.65 -10.90
N LEU A 182 8.86 8.49 -10.50
CA LEU A 182 9.32 7.76 -9.33
C LEU A 182 10.79 7.30 -9.49
N SER A 183 11.14 6.76 -10.65
CA SER A 183 12.51 6.34 -10.97
C SER A 183 13.48 7.53 -10.90
N TYR A 184 13.07 8.69 -11.41
CA TYR A 184 13.83 9.93 -11.27
C TYR A 184 14.01 10.37 -9.80
N LEU A 185 12.97 10.28 -8.96
CA LEU A 185 13.10 10.60 -7.53
C LEU A 185 14.07 9.65 -6.81
N CYS A 186 14.01 8.36 -7.13
CA CYS A 186 14.90 7.34 -6.56
C CYS A 186 16.37 7.57 -6.96
N SER A 187 16.64 8.07 -8.17
CA SER A 187 18.01 8.39 -8.60
C SER A 187 18.57 9.63 -7.89
N GLN A 188 17.75 10.65 -7.63
CA GLN A 188 18.19 11.86 -6.92
C GLN A 188 18.48 11.63 -5.42
N ASN A 189 17.79 10.72 -4.76
CA ASN A 189 18.12 10.39 -3.36
C ASN A 189 19.51 9.76 -3.22
N SER A 190 20.01 9.11 -4.27
CA SER A 190 21.35 8.53 -4.27
C SER A 190 22.44 9.61 -4.35
N SER A 191 22.22 10.71 -5.07
CA SER A 191 23.22 11.79 -5.24
C SER A 191 23.35 12.71 -4.03
N ARG A 192 22.28 12.89 -3.24
CA ARG A 192 22.32 13.71 -2.01
C ARG A 192 23.13 13.08 -0.87
N THR A 193 23.39 11.77 -0.90
CA THR A 193 24.13 11.06 0.15
C THR A 193 25.66 11.16 -0.04
N THR A 194 26.12 11.67 -1.20
CA THR A 194 27.54 11.72 -1.58
C THR A 194 28.18 13.12 -1.54
N GLU A 195 27.49 14.16 -1.09
CA GLU A 195 28.11 15.48 -0.93
C GLU A 195 28.71 15.64 0.49
N PRO A 196 30.05 15.72 0.65
CA PRO A 196 30.62 16.20 1.89
C PRO A 196 30.24 17.67 2.07
N MET A 197 29.48 17.95 3.13
CA MET A 197 29.03 19.28 3.55
C MET A 197 30.14 20.34 3.45
N PRO A 198 29.96 21.42 2.67
CA PRO A 198 30.55 22.71 3.00
C PRO A 198 29.68 23.38 4.08
N SER A 199 30.34 23.86 5.11
CA SER A 199 29.76 24.62 6.21
C SER A 199 28.90 25.81 5.76
N SER A 200 27.74 25.92 6.40
CA SER A 200 26.93 27.13 6.67
C SER A 200 26.41 27.95 5.48
N SER A 201 25.09 28.00 5.31
CA SER A 201 24.26 29.16 5.72
C SER A 201 22.78 28.97 5.36
N SER A 202 21.94 29.57 6.19
CA SER A 202 20.49 29.59 6.21
C SER A 202 19.81 29.93 4.88
N SER A 203 18.83 29.11 4.46
CA SER A 203 17.58 29.64 3.90
C SER A 203 16.50 28.54 3.82
N SER A 204 15.33 28.87 4.34
CA SER A 204 14.08 28.12 4.26
C SER A 204 13.58 28.05 2.81
N LEU A 205 13.39 26.85 2.27
CA LEU A 205 12.67 26.64 1.01
C LEU A 205 11.85 25.35 1.12
N THR A 206 10.54 25.54 1.18
CA THR A 206 9.52 24.50 0.95
C THR A 206 9.69 23.94 -0.46
N ASP A 207 10.05 22.65 -0.54
CA ASP A 207 10.37 21.97 -1.80
C ASP A 207 9.07 21.65 -2.58
N PRO A 208 8.84 22.22 -3.78
CA PRO A 208 7.60 22.03 -4.56
C PRO A 208 7.47 20.62 -5.19
N LEU A 209 8.49 19.76 -5.07
CA LEU A 209 8.49 18.40 -5.61
C LEU A 209 7.47 17.46 -4.96
N TYR A 210 7.05 17.72 -3.73
CA TYR A 210 6.00 16.94 -3.06
C TYR A 210 4.56 17.31 -3.45
N ALA A 211 4.37 18.45 -4.12
CA ALA A 211 3.05 18.94 -4.53
C ALA A 211 2.55 18.33 -5.85
N ARG A 212 3.39 17.57 -6.56
CA ARG A 212 3.05 16.92 -7.84
C ARG A 212 2.90 15.40 -7.76
N LEU A 213 3.01 14.83 -6.56
CA LEU A 213 2.48 13.50 -6.25
C LEU A 213 1.03 13.63 -5.83
#